data_AF-A0A853LMT7-F1
#
_entry.id   AF-A0A853LMT7-F1
#
_cell.length_a   1.000
_cell.length_b   1.000
_cell.length_c   1.000
_cell.angle_alpha   90.00
_cell.angle_beta   90.00
_cell.angle_gamma   90.00
#
_symmetry.space_group_name_H-M   'P 1'
#
loop_
_entity.id
_entity.type
_entity.pdbx_description
1 polymer ?
#
loop_
_entity_poly.entity_id
_entity_poly.type
_entity_poly.pdbx_seq_one_letter_code
_entity_poly.pdbx_strand_id
1 'polypeptide(L)'
;MEAFVTHTGIGVPLRRSNVDTDQIIPAVYLKRVTRTGFEDGLFASWRSDPSFILNLSPFDRGSVLVAGPDFGTGSSREHAVWALMDYGFRVVISSRFGDIFRGNAGKAGLLAAEVSQDGVELLWKLIEQSPGLEITANLQDRIITAGTTVLPFTIDDHTAWRLLEGLDDIGLTLRKLDKIESFEAAYPDWKPRTVPSA
;
A
#
# COMPACT_ATOMS: atom_id res chain seq x y z
N MET A 1 -9.78 -5.92 6.32
CA MET A 1 -9.17 -5.71 4.99
C MET A 1 -9.83 -6.64 3.96
N GLU A 2 -9.85 -6.30 2.67
CA GLU A 2 -10.30 -7.23 1.61
C GLU A 2 -9.14 -8.14 1.17
N ALA A 3 -9.44 -9.38 0.77
CA ALA A 3 -8.44 -10.29 0.24
C ALA A 3 -7.89 -9.79 -1.11
N PHE A 4 -6.57 -9.79 -1.26
CA PHE A 4 -5.88 -9.42 -2.49
C PHE A 4 -5.34 -10.67 -3.16
N VAL A 5 -5.86 -11.01 -4.34
CA VAL A 5 -5.33 -12.11 -5.18
C VAL A 5 -4.72 -11.57 -6.45
N THR A 6 -5.47 -10.76 -7.19
CA THR A 6 -5.03 -10.09 -8.40
C THR A 6 -5.69 -8.72 -8.48
N HIS A 7 -4.95 -7.72 -8.94
CA HIS A 7 -5.47 -6.39 -9.21
C HIS A 7 -5.02 -5.93 -10.59
N THR A 8 -5.96 -5.43 -11.39
CA THR A 8 -5.70 -4.82 -12.70
C THR A 8 -6.19 -3.37 -12.67
N GLY A 9 -5.37 -2.45 -13.13
CA GLY A 9 -5.79 -1.06 -13.29
C GLY A 9 -4.74 -0.19 -13.96
N ILE A 10 -5.11 1.07 -14.20
CA ILE A 10 -4.27 2.03 -14.92
C ILE A 10 -2.94 2.23 -14.17
N GLY A 11 -1.85 2.01 -14.89
CA GLY A 11 -0.49 2.29 -14.43
C GLY A 11 -0.21 3.80 -14.42
N VAL A 12 0.42 4.29 -13.35
CA VAL A 12 0.84 5.68 -13.20
C VAL A 12 2.37 5.75 -13.10
N PRO A 13 3.06 6.46 -14.02
CA PRO A 13 4.51 6.57 -13.99
C PRO A 13 4.95 7.75 -13.10
N LEU A 14 5.45 7.46 -11.90
CA LEU A 14 6.04 8.46 -11.01
C LEU A 14 7.57 8.34 -11.02
N ARG A 15 8.25 9.07 -11.92
CA ARG A 15 9.71 9.15 -11.99
C ARG A 15 10.30 10.01 -10.86
N ARG A 16 10.19 9.51 -9.63
CA ARG A 16 10.74 10.09 -8.40
C ARG A 16 11.33 8.97 -7.54
N SER A 17 12.55 9.19 -7.09
CA SER A 17 13.26 8.33 -6.15
C SER A 17 13.26 8.95 -4.76
N ASN A 18 13.49 8.14 -3.72
CA ASN A 18 13.54 8.58 -2.33
C ASN A 18 12.26 9.32 -1.92
N VAL A 19 11.11 8.86 -2.42
CA VAL A 19 9.83 9.49 -2.10
C VAL A 19 9.53 9.23 -0.63
N ASP A 20 9.60 10.28 0.18
CA ASP A 20 9.45 10.16 1.63
C ASP A 20 7.98 10.27 2.08
N THR A 21 7.70 9.90 3.32
CA THR A 21 6.32 9.90 3.83
C THR A 21 5.66 11.29 3.92
N ASP A 22 6.42 12.39 4.07
CA ASP A 22 5.88 13.76 4.01
C ASP A 22 5.49 14.13 2.58
N GLN A 23 6.21 13.64 1.58
CA GLN A 23 5.85 13.84 0.18
C GLN A 23 4.60 13.04 -0.20
N ILE A 24 4.46 11.80 0.29
CA ILE A 24 3.25 11.01 0.09
C ILE A 24 2.04 11.70 0.75
N ILE A 25 2.17 12.14 1.99
CA ILE A 25 1.14 12.90 2.70
C ILE A 25 1.76 13.93 3.64
N PRO A 26 1.57 15.24 3.40
CA PRO A 26 2.16 16.28 4.24
C PRO A 26 1.61 16.25 5.68
N ALA A 27 2.46 16.56 6.65
CA ALA A 27 2.13 16.54 8.09
C ALA A 27 0.86 17.34 8.47
N VAL A 28 0.48 18.36 7.71
CA VAL A 28 -0.73 19.17 7.98
C VAL A 28 -2.02 18.34 7.94
N TYR A 29 -2.05 17.26 7.14
CA TYR A 29 -3.21 16.36 7.04
C TYR A 29 -3.31 15.40 8.23
N LEU A 30 -2.21 15.19 8.97
CA LEU A 30 -2.12 14.20 10.05
C LEU A 30 -2.73 14.68 11.38
N LYS A 31 -3.35 15.86 11.37
CA LYS A 31 -4.15 16.37 12.50
C LYS A 31 -5.57 15.79 12.50
N ARG A 32 -5.97 15.10 11.43
CA ARG A 32 -7.27 14.42 11.35
C ARG A 32 -7.28 13.21 12.29
N VAL A 33 -8.41 13.00 12.96
CA VAL A 33 -8.63 11.85 13.87
C VAL A 33 -9.45 10.74 13.22
N THR A 34 -9.83 10.91 11.96
CA THR A 34 -10.53 9.89 11.16
C THR A 34 -9.54 8.90 10.57
N ARG A 35 -10.00 7.69 10.25
CA ARG A 35 -9.19 6.65 9.57
C ARG A 35 -9.28 6.70 8.05
N THR A 36 -10.21 7.48 7.51
CA THR A 36 -10.48 7.62 6.08
C THR A 36 -10.54 9.09 5.70
N GLY A 37 -10.51 9.35 4.39
CA GLY A 37 -10.62 10.68 3.82
C GLY A 37 -9.24 11.33 3.68
N PHE A 38 -8.21 10.58 3.30
CA PHE A 38 -6.84 11.08 3.09
C PHE A 38 -6.45 11.22 1.63
N GLU A 39 -7.36 10.95 0.68
CA GLU A 39 -7.15 11.04 -0.76
C GLU A 39 -6.78 12.46 -1.25
N ASP A 40 -7.23 13.50 -0.56
CA ASP A 40 -6.88 14.90 -0.84
C ASP A 40 -5.46 15.25 -0.35
N GLY A 41 -4.94 14.50 0.63
CA GLY A 41 -3.59 14.63 1.15
C GLY A 41 -2.53 13.93 0.29
N LEU A 42 -2.93 12.93 -0.50
CA LEU A 42 -2.01 12.15 -1.34
C LEU A 42 -1.26 13.07 -2.31
N PHE A 43 0.06 13.15 -2.18
CA PHE A 43 0.95 14.00 -2.98
C PHE A 43 0.48 15.45 -3.11
N ALA A 44 -0.20 15.98 -2.09
CA ALA A 44 -0.89 17.27 -2.17
C ALA A 44 0.02 18.43 -2.62
N SER A 45 1.26 18.47 -2.13
CA SER A 45 2.24 19.49 -2.53
C SER A 45 2.58 19.39 -4.02
N TRP A 46 2.74 18.19 -4.58
CA TRP A 46 3.02 18.00 -6.00
C TRP A 46 1.79 18.21 -6.88
N ARG A 47 0.60 17.80 -6.42
CA ARG A 47 -0.66 18.01 -7.13
C ARG A 47 -1.08 19.48 -7.23
N SER A 48 -0.41 20.40 -6.54
CA SER A 48 -0.57 21.84 -6.77
C SER A 48 -0.12 22.26 -8.17
N ASP A 49 0.76 21.50 -8.80
CA ASP A 49 1.16 21.65 -10.20
C ASP A 49 0.15 20.92 -11.11
N PRO A 50 -0.58 21.62 -12.00
CA PRO A 50 -1.54 20.98 -12.92
C PRO A 50 -0.90 19.97 -13.88
N SER A 51 0.41 20.05 -14.11
CA SER A 51 1.16 19.12 -14.96
C SER A 51 1.62 17.85 -14.24
N PHE A 52 1.43 17.77 -12.92
CA PHE A 52 1.79 16.59 -12.15
C PHE A 52 1.01 15.36 -12.61
N ILE A 53 1.67 14.20 -12.65
CA ILE A 53 1.15 13.01 -13.33
C ILE A 53 -0.25 12.58 -12.86
N LEU A 54 -0.56 12.68 -11.57
CA LEU A 54 -1.88 12.32 -11.02
C LEU A 54 -3.00 13.33 -11.33
N ASN A 55 -2.67 14.48 -11.92
CA ASN A 55 -3.67 15.45 -12.39
C ASN A 55 -4.00 15.26 -13.89
N LEU A 56 -3.27 14.39 -14.59
CA LEU A 56 -3.41 14.19 -16.03
C LEU A 56 -4.32 12.97 -16.30
N SER A 57 -5.32 13.13 -17.16
CA SER A 57 -6.10 11.98 -17.60
C SER A 57 -5.29 11.10 -18.57
N PRO A 58 -5.32 9.75 -18.45
CA PRO A 58 -6.15 8.95 -17.55
C PRO A 58 -5.49 8.53 -16.23
N PHE A 59 -4.30 9.07 -15.90
CA PHE A 59 -3.54 8.72 -14.70
C PHE A 59 -4.19 9.17 -13.38
N ASP A 60 -5.06 10.17 -13.46
CA ASP A 60 -5.95 10.63 -12.37
C ASP A 60 -6.88 9.54 -11.83
N ARG A 61 -7.10 8.46 -12.59
CA ARG A 61 -7.87 7.27 -12.19
C ARG A 61 -6.97 6.04 -11.96
N GLY A 62 -5.68 6.27 -11.85
CA GLY A 62 -4.67 5.24 -11.64
C GLY A 62 -4.88 4.47 -10.34
N SER A 63 -4.63 3.15 -10.38
CA SER A 63 -4.65 2.29 -9.18
C SER A 63 -3.41 1.42 -9.04
N VAL A 64 -2.47 1.52 -9.98
CA VAL A 64 -1.13 0.91 -9.91
C VAL A 64 -0.08 2.01 -10.07
N LEU A 65 0.64 2.33 -8.98
CA LEU A 65 1.70 3.33 -9.01
C LEU A 65 3.05 2.67 -9.34
N VAL A 66 3.78 3.18 -10.33
CA VAL A 66 5.15 2.75 -10.64
C VAL A 66 6.10 3.87 -10.25
N ALA A 67 6.86 3.67 -9.18
CA ALA A 67 7.74 4.67 -8.57
C ALA A 67 9.22 4.29 -8.66
N GLY A 68 10.10 5.27 -8.43
CA GLY A 68 11.55 5.05 -8.38
C GLY A 68 11.99 4.34 -7.10
N PRO A 69 13.30 4.06 -6.94
CA PRO A 69 13.85 3.40 -5.76
C PRO A 69 13.60 4.19 -4.48
N ASP A 70 13.63 3.47 -3.35
CA ASP A 70 13.50 4.00 -2.00
C ASP A 70 12.15 4.71 -1.75
N PHE A 71 11.07 4.14 -2.28
CA PHE A 71 9.72 4.66 -2.09
C PHE A 71 9.21 4.42 -0.66
N GLY A 72 8.57 5.43 -0.07
CA GLY A 72 8.08 5.39 1.31
C GLY A 72 9.21 5.44 2.34
N THR A 73 10.33 6.08 2.00
CA THR A 73 11.46 6.26 2.92
C THR A 73 11.14 7.29 4.02
N GLY A 74 11.96 7.32 5.07
CA GLY A 74 11.83 8.26 6.18
C GLY A 74 10.96 7.77 7.33
N SER A 75 10.15 8.66 7.89
CA SER A 75 9.45 8.43 9.16
C SER A 75 8.32 7.40 9.06
N SER A 76 8.06 6.67 10.16
CA SER A 76 6.93 5.76 10.24
C SER A 76 5.60 6.53 10.21
N ARG A 77 4.83 6.39 9.12
CA ARG A 77 3.50 6.99 8.99
C ARG A 77 2.54 6.04 8.27
N GLU A 78 1.62 5.42 9.00
CA GLU A 78 0.56 4.59 8.43
C GLU A 78 -0.34 5.38 7.47
N HIS A 79 -0.54 6.67 7.76
CA HIS A 79 -1.29 7.60 6.93
C HIS A 79 -0.79 7.70 5.48
N ALA A 80 0.50 7.45 5.21
CA ALA A 80 1.02 7.43 3.84
C ALA A 80 0.38 6.29 3.02
N VAL A 81 0.15 5.13 3.65
CA VAL A 81 -0.53 4.00 3.04
C VAL A 81 -2.02 4.30 2.88
N TRP A 82 -2.65 4.90 3.89
CA TRP A 82 -4.08 5.25 3.83
C TRP A 82 -4.35 6.28 2.72
N ALA A 83 -3.51 7.30 2.56
CA ALA A 83 -3.65 8.29 1.49
C ALA A 83 -3.62 7.64 0.10
N LEU A 84 -2.71 6.67 -0.11
CA LEU A 84 -2.65 5.88 -1.35
C LEU A 84 -3.92 5.06 -1.55
N MET A 85 -4.36 4.32 -0.53
CA MET A 85 -5.52 3.43 -0.60
C MET A 85 -6.85 4.17 -0.77
N ASP A 86 -7.03 5.28 -0.05
CA ASP A 86 -8.22 6.14 -0.11
C ASP A 86 -8.33 6.80 -1.49
N TYR A 87 -7.19 7.18 -2.10
CA TYR A 87 -7.18 7.67 -3.48
C TYR A 87 -7.57 6.59 -4.50
N GLY A 88 -7.36 5.32 -4.17
CA GLY A 88 -7.73 4.18 -5.01
C GLY A 88 -6.55 3.30 -5.44
N PHE A 89 -5.32 3.59 -5.01
CA PHE A 89 -4.20 2.69 -5.26
C PHE A 89 -4.39 1.36 -4.53
N ARG A 90 -4.06 0.28 -5.24
CA ARG A 90 -4.03 -1.09 -4.72
C ARG A 90 -2.66 -1.71 -4.83
N VAL A 91 -1.82 -1.18 -5.72
CA VAL A 91 -0.46 -1.64 -5.95
C VAL A 91 0.49 -0.45 -6.05
N VAL A 92 1.64 -0.55 -5.39
CA VAL A 92 2.82 0.29 -5.65
C VAL A 92 3.95 -0.63 -6.07
N ILE A 93 4.58 -0.29 -7.19
CA ILE A 93 5.74 -0.96 -7.76
C ILE A 93 6.94 -0.04 -7.59
N SER A 94 8.03 -0.56 -7.03
CA SER A 94 9.31 0.13 -6.93
C SER A 94 10.44 -0.90 -6.91
N SER A 95 11.67 -0.47 -7.13
CA SER A 95 12.84 -1.33 -6.96
C SER A 95 13.32 -1.46 -5.53
N ARG A 96 12.86 -0.58 -4.65
CA ARG A 96 13.13 -0.67 -3.22
C ARG A 96 12.11 0.16 -2.43
N PHE A 97 11.68 -0.37 -1.29
CA PHE A 97 10.80 0.33 -0.37
C PHE A 97 11.51 0.64 0.95
N GLY A 98 11.05 1.69 1.64
CA GLY A 98 11.32 1.84 3.07
C GLY A 98 10.66 0.70 3.85
N ASP A 99 11.42 0.03 4.72
CA ASP A 99 10.96 -1.21 5.40
C ASP A 99 9.68 -1.00 6.20
N ILE A 100 9.58 0.14 6.89
CA ILE A 100 8.40 0.50 7.68
C ILE A 100 7.18 0.71 6.78
N PHE A 101 7.34 1.44 5.68
CA PHE A 101 6.27 1.65 4.71
C PHE A 101 5.80 0.32 4.13
N ARG A 102 6.73 -0.56 3.73
CA ARG A 102 6.43 -1.90 3.19
C ARG A 102 5.62 -2.73 4.17
N GLY A 103 6.00 -2.74 5.45
CA GLY A 103 5.26 -3.44 6.50
C GLY A 103 3.86 -2.89 6.70
N ASN A 104 3.70 -1.57 6.74
CA ASN A 104 2.39 -0.93 6.90
C ASN A 104 1.48 -1.16 5.69
N ALA A 105 2.04 -1.15 4.48
CA ALA A 105 1.30 -1.41 3.23
C ALA A 105 0.63 -2.79 3.28
N GLY A 106 1.39 -3.82 3.62
CA GLY A 106 0.90 -5.19 3.75
C GLY A 106 -0.19 -5.38 4.81
N LYS A 107 -0.12 -4.63 5.91
CA LYS A 107 -1.12 -4.67 7.00
C LYS A 107 -2.43 -3.98 6.65
N ALA A 108 -2.38 -3.01 5.74
CA ALA A 108 -3.55 -2.20 5.36
C ALA A 108 -4.25 -2.71 4.09
N GLY A 109 -3.57 -3.49 3.25
CA GLY A 109 -4.14 -4.05 2.01
C GLY A 109 -3.57 -3.47 0.74
N LEU A 110 -2.43 -2.78 0.84
CA LEU A 110 -1.70 -2.23 -0.28
C LEU A 110 -0.55 -3.18 -0.65
N LEU A 111 -0.52 -3.63 -1.90
CA LEU A 111 0.58 -4.45 -2.41
C LEU A 111 1.79 -3.56 -2.73
N ALA A 112 2.86 -3.67 -1.94
CA ALA A 112 4.18 -3.11 -2.26
C ALA A 112 5.03 -4.15 -3.00
N ALA A 113 4.94 -4.15 -4.33
CA ALA A 113 5.61 -5.12 -5.21
C ALA A 113 7.01 -4.64 -5.58
N GLU A 114 8.04 -5.34 -5.10
CA GLU A 114 9.44 -5.00 -5.41
C GLU A 114 9.90 -5.67 -6.71
N VAL A 115 10.23 -4.87 -7.72
CA VAL A 115 10.65 -5.31 -9.07
C VAL A 115 12.07 -4.83 -9.35
N SER A 116 12.83 -5.48 -10.24
CA SER A 116 14.16 -4.94 -10.62
C SER A 116 14.06 -3.50 -11.16
N GLN A 117 15.11 -2.70 -10.98
CA GLN A 117 15.12 -1.32 -11.51
C GLN A 117 14.93 -1.28 -13.04
N ASP A 118 15.50 -2.24 -13.77
CA ASP A 118 15.29 -2.37 -15.21
C ASP A 118 13.82 -2.67 -15.55
N GLY A 119 13.14 -3.46 -14.71
CA GLY A 119 11.70 -3.71 -14.83
C GLY A 119 10.87 -2.45 -14.58
N VAL A 120 11.24 -1.64 -13.59
CA VAL A 120 10.61 -0.32 -13.33
C VAL A 120 10.77 0.61 -14.54
N GLU A 121 11.97 0.71 -15.11
CA GLU A 121 12.22 1.52 -16.31
C GLU A 121 11.43 1.04 -17.53
N LEU A 122 11.30 -0.28 -17.71
CA LEU A 122 10.49 -0.86 -18.77
C LEU A 122 9.01 -0.50 -18.59
N LEU A 123 8.48 -0.66 -17.38
CA LEU A 123 7.09 -0.29 -17.07
C LEU A 123 6.83 1.19 -17.33
N TRP A 124 7.72 2.09 -16.90
CA TRP A 124 7.58 3.52 -17.20
C TRP A 124 7.49 3.79 -18.70
N LYS A 125 8.39 3.21 -19.51
CA LYS A 125 8.36 3.39 -20.97
C LYS A 125 7.04 2.91 -21.58
N LEU A 126 6.52 1.76 -21.16
CA LEU A 126 5.27 1.20 -21.67
C LEU A 126 4.08 2.10 -21.35
N ILE A 127 3.98 2.58 -20.10
CA ILE A 127 2.89 3.44 -19.65
C ILE A 127 2.96 4.82 -20.32
N GLU A 128 4.15 5.41 -20.44
CA GLU A 128 4.36 6.72 -21.06
C GLU A 128 4.06 6.70 -22.57
N GLN A 129 4.38 5.59 -23.25
CA GLN A 129 4.03 5.39 -24.67
C GLN A 129 2.53 5.11 -24.88
N SER A 130 1.83 4.63 -23.87
CA SER A 130 0.42 4.29 -23.93
C SER A 130 -0.31 4.69 -22.65
N PRO A 131 -0.58 5.99 -22.42
CA PRO A 131 -1.33 6.45 -21.25
C PRO A 131 -2.66 5.72 -21.12
N GLY A 132 -2.93 5.19 -19.92
CA GLY A 132 -4.10 4.34 -19.67
C GLY A 132 -3.83 2.84 -19.81
N LEU A 133 -2.60 2.43 -20.16
CA LEU A 133 -2.18 1.04 -20.12
C LEU A 133 -2.45 0.45 -18.73
N GLU A 134 -3.19 -0.65 -18.71
CA GLU A 134 -3.44 -1.38 -17.48
C GLU A 134 -2.25 -2.27 -17.12
N ILE A 135 -1.97 -2.33 -15.82
CA ILE A 135 -0.99 -3.21 -15.22
C ILE A 135 -1.74 -4.17 -14.31
N THR A 136 -1.45 -5.45 -14.46
CA THR A 136 -2.00 -6.51 -13.62
C THR A 136 -0.92 -7.00 -12.65
N ALA A 137 -1.20 -6.93 -11.35
CA ALA A 137 -0.39 -7.55 -10.32
C ALA A 137 -1.09 -8.80 -9.81
N ASN A 138 -0.48 -9.97 -10.01
CA ASN A 138 -0.97 -11.25 -9.49
C ASN A 138 -0.09 -11.66 -8.30
N LEU A 139 -0.69 -11.70 -7.12
CA LEU A 139 0.01 -12.03 -5.87
C LEU A 139 0.29 -13.53 -5.73
N GLN A 140 -0.59 -14.38 -6.25
CA GLN A 140 -0.43 -15.83 -6.18
C GLN A 140 0.78 -16.30 -6.98
N ASP A 141 0.95 -15.77 -8.20
CA ASP A 141 2.05 -16.10 -9.10
C ASP A 141 3.26 -15.17 -8.93
N ARG A 142 3.12 -14.09 -8.15
CA ARG A 142 4.14 -13.05 -7.90
C ARG A 142 4.68 -12.42 -9.18
N ILE A 143 3.77 -12.05 -10.08
CA ILE A 143 4.09 -11.41 -11.37
C ILE A 143 3.33 -10.11 -11.59
N ILE A 144 3.99 -9.18 -12.27
CA ILE A 144 3.42 -7.97 -12.86
C ILE A 144 3.31 -8.18 -14.38
N THR A 145 2.15 -7.92 -14.95
CA THR A 145 1.90 -7.98 -16.40
C THR A 145 1.50 -6.62 -16.94
N ALA A 146 2.15 -6.15 -18.00
CA ALA A 146 1.82 -4.92 -18.72
C ALA A 146 1.93 -5.17 -20.24
N GLY A 147 0.79 -5.20 -20.93
CA GLY A 147 0.73 -5.65 -22.32
C GLY A 147 1.21 -7.10 -22.45
N THR A 148 2.23 -7.35 -23.26
CA THR A 148 2.87 -8.67 -23.43
C THR A 148 4.06 -8.89 -22.49
N THR A 149 4.43 -7.89 -21.69
CA THR A 149 5.57 -7.96 -20.76
C THR A 149 5.13 -8.58 -19.45
N VAL A 150 5.88 -9.58 -18.97
CA VAL A 150 5.70 -10.21 -17.65
C VAL A 150 6.98 -10.06 -16.85
N LEU A 151 6.88 -9.53 -15.64
CA LEU A 151 8.00 -9.28 -14.73
C LEU A 151 7.73 -9.96 -13.39
N PRO A 152 8.70 -10.67 -12.79
CA PRO A 152 8.56 -11.14 -11.42
C PRO A 152 8.66 -9.98 -10.44
N PHE A 153 8.00 -10.11 -9.29
CA PHE A 153 8.23 -9.23 -8.15
C PHE A 153 8.49 -10.03 -6.87
N THR A 154 9.06 -9.38 -5.88
CA THR A 154 9.32 -9.98 -4.56
C THR A 154 8.46 -9.34 -3.47
N ILE A 155 8.06 -10.18 -2.53
CA ILE A 155 7.30 -9.85 -1.32
C ILE A 155 7.60 -10.94 -0.28
N ASP A 156 7.63 -10.58 1.01
CA ASP A 156 7.82 -11.58 2.06
C ASP A 156 6.56 -12.45 2.22
N ASP A 157 6.75 -13.72 2.56
CA ASP A 157 5.68 -14.71 2.59
C ASP A 157 4.58 -14.39 3.61
N HIS A 158 4.95 -13.77 4.73
CA HIS A 158 4.00 -13.41 5.77
C HIS A 158 3.09 -12.25 5.32
N THR A 159 3.65 -11.24 4.66
CA THR A 159 2.87 -10.17 4.04
C THR A 159 2.00 -10.71 2.91
N ALA A 160 2.53 -11.58 2.04
CA ALA A 160 1.74 -12.22 0.98
C ALA A 160 0.55 -12.99 1.56
N TRP A 161 0.78 -13.78 2.61
CA TRP A 161 -0.29 -14.49 3.33
C TRP A 161 -1.35 -13.55 3.90
N ARG A 162 -0.96 -12.45 4.55
CA ARG A 162 -1.91 -11.46 5.08
C ARG A 162 -2.79 -10.89 3.97
N LEU A 163 -2.18 -10.49 2.86
CA LEU A 163 -2.88 -9.93 1.71
C LEU A 163 -3.83 -10.96 1.07
N LEU A 164 -3.36 -12.19 0.81
CA LEU A 164 -4.18 -13.27 0.24
C LEU A 164 -5.40 -13.60 1.10
N GLU A 165 -5.24 -13.58 2.43
CA GLU A 165 -6.29 -13.93 3.37
C GLU A 165 -7.16 -12.74 3.82
N GLY A 166 -6.83 -11.51 3.40
CA GLY A 166 -7.55 -10.30 3.83
C GLY A 166 -7.37 -9.97 5.33
N LEU A 167 -6.22 -10.32 5.92
CA LEU A 167 -5.94 -10.16 7.35
C LEU A 167 -5.20 -8.86 7.70
N ASP A 168 -5.89 -8.00 8.44
CA ASP A 168 -5.28 -6.92 9.22
C ASP A 168 -4.93 -7.39 10.65
N ASP A 169 -4.30 -6.52 11.45
CA ASP A 169 -3.89 -6.86 12.83
C ASP A 169 -5.10 -7.20 13.74
N ILE A 170 -6.28 -6.67 13.45
CA ILE A 170 -7.53 -7.02 14.14
C ILE A 170 -7.97 -8.43 13.73
N GLY A 171 -8.02 -8.72 12.44
CA GLY A 171 -8.36 -10.04 11.90
C GLY A 171 -7.45 -11.14 12.43
N LEU A 172 -6.16 -10.86 12.58
CA LEU A 172 -5.21 -11.79 13.21
C LEU A 172 -5.47 -12.03 14.69
N THR A 173 -5.89 -10.99 15.41
CA THR A 173 -6.26 -11.10 16.83
C THR A 173 -7.54 -11.92 16.98
N LEU A 174 -8.54 -11.66 16.13
CA LEU A 174 -9.81 -12.41 16.11
C LEU A 174 -9.63 -13.90 15.80
N ARG A 175 -8.64 -14.28 14.99
CA ARG A 175 -8.28 -15.72 14.78
C ARG A 175 -7.76 -16.42 16.04
N LYS A 176 -7.43 -15.69 17.10
CA LYS A 176 -6.99 -16.23 18.38
C LYS A 176 -8.07 -16.15 19.47
N LEU A 177 -9.32 -15.84 19.11
CA LEU A 177 -10.40 -15.60 20.06
C LEU A 177 -10.55 -16.74 21.07
N ASP A 178 -10.63 -18.00 20.62
CA ASP A 178 -10.76 -19.17 21.52
C ASP A 178 -9.62 -19.26 22.55
N LYS A 179 -8.39 -18.89 22.15
CA LYS A 179 -7.23 -18.89 23.05
C LYS A 179 -7.29 -17.74 24.05
N ILE A 180 -7.79 -16.58 23.61
CA ILE A 180 -8.01 -15.42 24.48
C ILE A 180 -9.08 -15.77 25.51
N GLU A 181 -10.23 -16.29 25.09
CA GLU A 181 -11.33 -16.71 25.96
C GLU A 181 -10.90 -17.81 26.95
N SER A 182 -10.14 -18.81 26.49
CA SER A 182 -9.61 -19.87 27.35
C SER A 182 -8.66 -19.32 28.43
N PHE A 183 -7.83 -18.34 28.06
CA PHE A 183 -6.92 -17.69 29.01
C PHE A 183 -7.68 -16.84 30.02
N GLU A 184 -8.69 -16.07 29.58
CA GLU A 184 -9.52 -15.23 30.43
C GLU A 184 -10.34 -16.05 31.43
N ALA A 185 -10.93 -17.17 31.00
CA ALA A 185 -11.67 -18.09 31.86
C ALA A 185 -10.80 -18.71 32.96
N ALA A 186 -9.49 -18.91 32.69
CA ALA A 186 -8.52 -19.42 33.65
C ALA A 186 -7.80 -18.32 34.44
N TYR A 187 -8.13 -17.04 34.24
CA TYR A 187 -7.39 -15.91 34.80
C TYR A 187 -7.69 -15.73 36.30
N PRO A 188 -6.70 -15.89 37.20
CA PRO A 188 -6.95 -15.88 38.64
C PRO A 188 -7.55 -14.57 39.16
N ASP A 189 -8.53 -14.65 40.05
CA ASP A 189 -9.27 -13.51 40.59
C ASP A 189 -8.41 -12.48 41.35
N TRP A 190 -7.25 -12.91 41.89
CA TRP A 190 -6.33 -12.03 42.62
C TRP A 190 -5.47 -11.16 41.70
N LYS A 191 -5.45 -11.42 40.39
CA LYS A 191 -4.73 -10.60 39.43
C LYS A 191 -5.57 -9.37 39.04
N PRO A 192 -4.93 -8.23 38.70
CA PRO A 192 -5.65 -7.06 38.23
C PRO A 192 -6.54 -7.38 37.02
N ARG A 193 -7.78 -6.88 37.06
CA ARG A 193 -8.74 -6.94 35.95
C ARG A 193 -9.08 -5.52 35.50
N THR A 194 -9.17 -5.31 34.20
CA THR A 194 -9.78 -4.11 33.64
C THR A 194 -11.29 -4.18 33.87
N VAL A 195 -11.83 -3.32 34.72
CA VAL A 195 -13.28 -3.11 34.82
C VAL A 195 -13.75 -2.46 33.51
N PRO A 196 -14.79 -3.00 32.84
CA PRO A 196 -15.37 -2.32 31.69
C PRO A 196 -15.76 -0.89 32.08
N SER A 197 -15.50 0.07 31.20
CA SER A 197 -16.15 1.39 31.30
C SER A 197 -17.65 1.15 31.32
N ALA A 198 -18.32 1.69 32.33
CA ALA A 198 -19.79 1.79 32.35
C ALA A 198 -20.30 2.62 31.16
#